data_AF-T2GD83-F1
#
_entry.id   AF-T2GD83-F1
#
_cell.length_a   1.000
_cell.length_b   1.000
_cell.length_c   1.000
_cell.angle_alpha   90.00
_cell.angle_beta   90.00
_cell.angle_gamma   90.00
#
_symmetry.space_group_name_H-M   'P 1'
#
loop_
_entity.id
_entity.type
_entity.pdbx_description
1 polymer ?
#
loop_
_entity_poly.entity_id
_entity_poly.type
_entity_poly.pdbx_seq_one_letter_code
_entity_poly.pdbx_strand_id
1 'polypeptide(L)'
;MSDISISLDQDALHDQVDLTILAPAHFGTADPARLPGTLRLQVQFRGGPAHAFLVERRELAVDRCSVWGRGASALLSEPFAAAVAMGPYATAPTARAVAAELVGDVTGGGLVWALEDWVLPASYTYAGDAMEGLQTLAAAAGGVVQALPAGGMRVRPRWPGGLAVIRDDATPAAARLDEDCVLSCSVAHEAGTPVDRVELSGTTSEAVMPSLEVEGSPAAGEDMVVRAYGQSGLDVWDVWTSSGRVTPLGTSRETVTERIAFSAGAGQASRVVAGELAWQWIGADAGDISVATGATDLTLADVSRHGVADITYDTVITRWLVRGCSEKTVLFVVQGTAPDGVHVVVQSAALAARDRAADPIEDPLVTSERIALLLGQAWLLEYAFDRRIITVTIPWRPLAPGDVVGLQLPSLRVHGRAWVRAVRHHAEHGGRVVTEIDAVQPIIVGG
;
A
#
# COMPACT_ATOMS: atom_id res chain seq x y z
N MET A 1 -23.38 -24.47 28.78
CA MET A 1 -22.94 -24.87 27.43
C MET A 1 -22.49 -23.62 26.69
N SER A 2 -21.52 -23.70 25.78
CA SER A 2 -20.90 -22.51 25.22
C SER A 2 -20.74 -22.66 23.71
N ASP A 3 -21.13 -21.63 22.97
CA ASP A 3 -20.91 -21.52 21.52
C ASP A 3 -19.73 -20.58 21.30
N ILE A 4 -18.83 -20.95 20.38
CA ILE A 4 -17.67 -20.14 20.05
C ILE A 4 -17.48 -20.11 18.53
N SER A 5 -17.13 -18.95 18.01
CA SER A 5 -16.88 -18.71 16.60
C SER A 5 -15.66 -17.81 16.45
N ILE A 6 -14.68 -18.24 15.67
CA ILE A 6 -13.57 -17.40 15.18
C ILE A 6 -13.76 -17.22 13.68
N SER A 7 -13.71 -15.98 13.20
CA SER A 7 -13.76 -15.65 11.78
C SER A 7 -12.43 -15.02 11.36
N LEU A 8 -11.81 -15.60 10.33
CA LEU A 8 -10.58 -15.16 9.70
C LEU A 8 -10.91 -14.88 8.23
N ASP A 9 -10.67 -13.67 7.75
CA ASP A 9 -10.97 -13.28 6.38
C ASP A 9 -9.85 -12.39 5.84
N GLN A 10 -9.32 -12.72 4.67
CA GLN A 10 -8.26 -11.91 4.06
C GLN A 10 -8.74 -10.52 3.61
N ASP A 11 -10.06 -10.33 3.47
CA ASP A 11 -10.67 -9.04 3.10
C ASP A 11 -11.08 -8.22 4.32
N ALA A 12 -11.09 -8.83 5.51
CA ALA A 12 -11.36 -8.11 6.75
C ALA A 12 -10.09 -7.44 7.30
N LEU A 13 -10.25 -6.23 7.85
CA LEU A 13 -9.19 -5.53 8.59
C LEU A 13 -8.69 -6.33 9.80
N HIS A 14 -9.59 -7.08 10.43
CA HIS A 14 -9.30 -7.78 11.67
C HIS A 14 -10.03 -9.12 11.75
N ASP A 15 -9.33 -10.12 12.28
CA ASP A 15 -9.96 -11.36 12.76
C ASP A 15 -10.97 -11.05 13.87
N GLN A 16 -12.00 -11.87 13.99
CA GLN A 16 -13.07 -11.67 14.96
C GLN A 16 -13.36 -12.92 15.76
N VAL A 17 -13.81 -12.71 17.00
CA VAL A 17 -14.35 -13.78 17.85
C VAL A 17 -15.73 -13.40 18.38
N ASP A 18 -16.62 -14.38 18.38
CA ASP A 18 -17.89 -14.36 19.11
C ASP A 18 -17.97 -15.58 20.02
N LEU A 19 -18.27 -15.36 21.29
CA LEU A 19 -18.30 -16.39 22.32
C LEU A 19 -19.53 -16.19 23.20
N THR A 20 -20.38 -17.19 23.30
CA THR A 20 -21.51 -17.22 24.23
C THR A 20 -21.35 -18.37 25.20
N ILE A 21 -21.44 -18.11 26.51
CA ILE A 21 -21.21 -19.10 27.57
C ILE A 21 -22.38 -19.10 28.54
N LEU A 22 -23.01 -20.26 28.77
CA LEU A 22 -24.11 -20.42 29.73
C LEU A 22 -23.63 -20.62 31.20
N ALA A 23 -22.66 -19.81 31.65
CA ALA A 23 -22.11 -19.82 33.02
C ALA A 23 -21.39 -18.48 33.35
N PRO A 24 -22.14 -17.36 33.47
CA PRO A 24 -21.59 -16.00 33.53
C PRO A 24 -20.66 -15.70 34.72
N ALA A 25 -20.78 -16.47 35.82
CA ALA A 25 -19.99 -16.28 37.04
C ALA A 25 -18.46 -16.45 36.84
N HIS A 26 -18.03 -17.15 35.79
CA HIS A 26 -16.60 -17.41 35.52
C HIS A 26 -15.91 -16.33 34.69
N PHE A 27 -16.63 -15.32 34.17
CA PHE A 27 -16.10 -14.35 33.20
C PHE A 27 -16.12 -12.89 33.69
N GLY A 28 -16.13 -12.65 35.01
CA GLY A 28 -16.02 -11.30 35.58
C GLY A 28 -14.73 -10.55 35.21
N THR A 29 -13.71 -11.25 34.72
CA THR A 29 -12.43 -10.71 34.23
C THR A 29 -12.46 -10.31 32.76
N ALA A 30 -13.48 -10.73 31.99
CA ALA A 30 -13.71 -10.37 30.59
C ALA A 30 -14.52 -9.08 30.45
N ASP A 31 -14.35 -8.16 31.40
CA ASP A 31 -14.96 -6.83 31.32
C ASP A 31 -14.10 -5.94 30.41
N PRO A 32 -14.62 -5.48 29.25
CA PRO A 32 -13.87 -4.63 28.33
C PRO A 32 -13.45 -3.30 28.99
N ALA A 33 -14.20 -2.80 29.98
CA ALA A 33 -13.93 -1.52 30.63
C ALA A 33 -12.75 -1.58 31.62
N ARG A 34 -12.38 -2.77 32.12
CA ARG A 34 -11.36 -2.89 33.16
C ARG A 34 -9.96 -2.56 32.64
N LEU A 35 -9.64 -3.02 31.44
CA LEU A 35 -8.30 -2.92 30.85
C LEU A 35 -8.45 -3.00 29.31
N PRO A 36 -8.88 -1.89 28.68
CA PRO A 36 -9.01 -1.80 27.23
C PRO A 36 -7.65 -2.02 26.55
N GLY A 37 -7.67 -2.50 25.30
CA GLY A 37 -6.44 -2.70 24.52
C GLY A 37 -5.54 -3.84 25.03
N THR A 38 -6.05 -4.76 25.85
CA THR A 38 -5.31 -5.98 26.23
C THR A 38 -5.91 -7.21 25.58
N LEU A 39 -5.08 -8.05 24.97
CA LEU A 39 -5.47 -9.38 24.49
C LEU A 39 -5.75 -10.28 25.69
N ARG A 40 -7.03 -10.59 25.92
CA ARG A 40 -7.51 -11.28 27.14
C ARG A 40 -8.23 -12.58 26.85
N LEU A 41 -8.75 -12.71 25.64
CA LEU A 41 -9.44 -13.92 25.21
C LEU A 41 -8.50 -14.71 24.33
N GLN A 42 -8.01 -15.84 24.84
CA GLN A 42 -7.25 -16.79 24.05
C GLN A 42 -8.16 -17.96 23.70
N VAL A 43 -8.29 -18.25 22.41
CA VAL A 43 -9.10 -19.36 21.91
C VAL A 43 -8.20 -20.34 21.20
N GLN A 44 -8.29 -21.61 21.57
CA GLN A 44 -7.57 -22.69 20.91
C GLN A 44 -8.49 -23.88 20.72
N PHE A 45 -8.70 -24.26 19.47
CA PHE A 45 -9.28 -25.56 19.13
C PHE A 45 -8.19 -26.63 19.21
N ARG A 46 -8.54 -27.83 19.65
CA ARG A 46 -7.57 -28.91 19.89
C ARG A 46 -6.80 -29.24 18.61
N GLY A 47 -5.47 -29.16 18.68
CA GLY A 47 -4.58 -29.39 17.53
C GLY A 47 -4.42 -28.21 16.57
N GLY A 48 -5.02 -27.06 16.89
CA GLY A 48 -4.82 -25.80 16.18
C GLY A 48 -3.94 -24.80 16.92
N PRO A 49 -3.58 -23.68 16.25
CA PRO A 49 -2.93 -22.55 16.91
C PRO A 49 -3.89 -21.90 17.92
N ALA A 50 -3.31 -21.22 18.90
CA ALA A 50 -4.07 -20.37 19.80
C ALA A 50 -4.17 -18.96 19.21
N HIS A 51 -5.38 -18.42 19.13
CA HIS A 51 -5.66 -17.07 18.66
C HIS A 51 -5.94 -16.17 19.87
N ALA A 52 -5.36 -14.97 19.85
CA ALA A 52 -5.54 -13.98 20.89
C ALA A 52 -6.43 -12.82 20.41
N PHE A 53 -7.42 -12.46 21.22
CA PHE A 53 -8.41 -11.43 20.92
C PHE A 53 -8.53 -10.42 22.06
N LEU A 54 -8.84 -9.20 21.66
CA LEU A 54 -9.38 -8.17 22.53
C LEU A 54 -10.79 -8.60 22.95
N VAL A 55 -11.22 -8.09 24.10
CA VAL A 55 -12.63 -8.15 24.51
C VAL A 55 -13.15 -6.73 24.45
N GLU A 56 -14.10 -6.47 23.55
CA GLU A 56 -14.59 -5.13 23.27
C GLU A 56 -16.06 -4.97 23.64
N ARG A 57 -16.84 -6.05 23.50
CA ARG A 57 -18.22 -6.08 23.93
C ARG A 57 -18.46 -7.28 24.82
N ARG A 58 -19.18 -7.05 25.92
CA ARG A 58 -19.66 -8.07 26.82
C ARG A 58 -21.12 -7.81 27.17
N GLU A 59 -21.94 -8.82 26.98
CA GLU A 59 -23.36 -8.81 27.32
C GLU A 59 -23.63 -9.88 28.37
N LEU A 60 -24.22 -9.47 29.50
CA LEU A 60 -24.56 -10.35 30.60
C LEU A 60 -26.07 -10.54 30.69
N ALA A 61 -26.48 -11.79 30.70
CA ALA A 61 -27.82 -12.22 31.07
C ALA A 61 -27.75 -13.16 32.29
N VAL A 62 -28.91 -13.52 32.82
CA VAL A 62 -29.03 -14.36 34.04
C VAL A 62 -28.34 -15.71 33.87
N ASP A 63 -28.46 -16.31 32.70
CA ASP A 63 -28.00 -17.65 32.38
C ASP A 63 -26.84 -17.68 31.39
N ARG A 64 -26.48 -16.55 30.77
CA ARG A 64 -25.46 -16.48 29.72
C ARG A 64 -24.59 -15.22 29.75
N CYS A 65 -23.37 -15.35 29.26
CA CYS A 65 -22.45 -14.25 28.97
C CYS A 65 -22.03 -14.34 27.51
N SER A 66 -22.25 -13.28 26.73
CA SER A 66 -21.77 -13.17 25.36
C SER A 66 -20.63 -12.17 25.29
N VAL A 67 -19.58 -12.51 24.55
CA VAL A 67 -18.36 -11.73 24.39
C VAL A 67 -18.04 -11.64 22.91
N TRP A 68 -17.70 -10.44 22.47
CA TRP A 68 -17.22 -10.18 21.11
C TRP A 68 -15.95 -9.34 21.17
N GLY A 69 -15.06 -9.55 20.21
CA GLY A 69 -13.91 -8.67 20.02
C GLY A 69 -13.09 -9.01 18.78
N ARG A 70 -12.12 -8.14 18.51
CA ARG A 70 -11.21 -8.25 17.38
C ARG A 70 -9.86 -8.86 17.78
N GLY A 71 -9.14 -9.39 16.79
CA GLY A 71 -7.80 -9.93 16.95
C GLY A 71 -6.75 -8.86 17.27
N ALA A 72 -5.50 -9.28 17.40
CA ALA A 72 -4.37 -8.39 17.72
C ALA A 72 -4.16 -7.25 16.73
N SER A 73 -4.62 -7.38 15.48
CA SER A 73 -4.59 -6.32 14.47
C SER A 73 -5.36 -5.08 14.86
N ALA A 74 -6.39 -5.20 15.72
CA ALA A 74 -7.12 -4.04 16.20
C ALA A 74 -6.28 -3.11 17.08
N LEU A 75 -5.15 -3.58 17.64
CA LEU A 75 -4.22 -2.73 18.38
C LEU A 75 -3.50 -1.71 17.49
N LEU A 76 -3.50 -1.90 16.17
CA LEU A 76 -2.98 -0.96 15.18
C LEU A 76 -4.04 0.03 14.69
N SER A 77 -5.24 -0.02 15.26
CA SER A 77 -6.36 0.79 14.82
C SER A 77 -7.09 1.50 15.95
N GLU A 78 -7.93 2.47 15.59
CA GLU A 78 -8.81 3.08 16.58
C GLU A 78 -9.74 2.04 17.27
N PRO A 79 -10.01 2.20 18.57
CA PRO A 79 -9.56 3.27 19.47
C PRO A 79 -8.24 2.95 20.21
N PHE A 80 -7.52 1.90 19.82
CA PHE A 80 -6.38 1.39 20.59
C PHE A 80 -5.03 1.98 20.15
N ALA A 81 -4.94 2.42 18.91
CA ALA A 81 -3.85 3.25 18.40
C ALA A 81 -4.38 4.63 18.00
N ALA A 82 -3.53 5.65 18.16
CA ALA A 82 -3.75 6.94 17.52
C ALA A 82 -3.34 6.85 16.05
N ALA A 83 -3.88 7.77 15.24
CA ALA A 83 -3.42 7.94 13.87
C ALA A 83 -1.91 8.20 13.82
N VAL A 84 -1.25 7.58 12.84
CA VAL A 84 0.17 7.73 12.57
C VAL A 84 0.36 8.73 11.44
N ALA A 85 1.49 9.45 11.47
CA ALA A 85 1.93 10.33 10.40
C ALA A 85 3.35 9.94 10.00
N MET A 86 3.54 9.69 8.71
CA MET A 86 4.75 9.12 8.14
C MET A 86 5.24 9.97 6.97
N GLY A 87 6.55 10.09 6.84
CA GLY A 87 7.19 10.89 5.79
C GLY A 87 7.00 12.40 5.92
N PRO A 88 7.49 13.19 4.94
CA PRO A 88 8.37 12.74 3.86
C PRO A 88 9.73 12.26 4.39
N TYR A 89 10.45 11.48 3.61
CA TYR A 89 11.69 10.85 4.03
C TYR A 89 12.91 11.56 3.43
N ALA A 90 13.98 11.68 4.19
CA ALA A 90 15.25 12.23 3.69
C ALA A 90 15.88 11.35 2.61
N THR A 91 15.64 10.04 2.66
CA THR A 91 16.04 9.03 1.67
C THR A 91 14.87 8.11 1.40
N ALA A 92 14.66 7.73 0.14
CA ALA A 92 13.58 6.84 -0.28
C ALA A 92 13.56 5.54 0.55
N PRO A 93 12.49 5.27 1.32
CA PRO A 93 12.42 4.10 2.18
C PRO A 93 11.94 2.87 1.40
N THR A 94 12.26 1.67 1.87
CA THR A 94 11.63 0.44 1.35
C THR A 94 10.22 0.26 1.92
N ALA A 95 9.29 -0.28 1.15
CA ALA A 95 7.92 -0.57 1.58
C ALA A 95 7.88 -1.46 2.83
N ARG A 96 8.77 -2.45 2.93
CA ARG A 96 8.90 -3.27 4.14
C ARG A 96 9.30 -2.47 5.38
N ALA A 97 10.19 -1.48 5.23
CA ALA A 97 10.64 -0.65 6.36
C ALA A 97 9.50 0.24 6.87
N VAL A 98 8.76 0.88 5.95
CA VAL A 98 7.56 1.65 6.30
C VAL A 98 6.51 0.75 6.96
N ALA A 99 6.25 -0.44 6.42
CA ALA A 99 5.33 -1.40 7.02
C ALA A 99 5.77 -1.84 8.43
N ALA A 100 7.07 -2.04 8.66
CA ALA A 100 7.60 -2.40 9.97
C ALA A 100 7.41 -1.26 10.99
N GLU A 101 7.58 -0.01 10.56
CA GLU A 101 7.32 1.17 11.39
C GLU A 101 5.84 1.33 11.74
N LEU A 102 4.93 1.08 10.78
CA LEU A 102 3.48 1.06 11.02
C LEU A 102 3.06 0.00 12.04
N VAL A 103 3.64 -1.21 11.97
CA VAL A 103 3.34 -2.28 12.94
C VAL A 103 3.94 -1.98 14.31
N GLY A 104 5.14 -1.39 14.34
CA GLY A 104 5.90 -1.10 15.55
C GLY A 104 6.03 -2.31 16.49
N ASP A 105 6.25 -2.03 17.78
CA ASP A 105 6.29 -3.04 18.85
C ASP A 105 4.90 -3.37 19.43
N VAL A 106 3.84 -2.81 18.84
CA VAL A 106 2.47 -2.89 19.35
C VAL A 106 1.95 -4.33 19.31
N THR A 107 2.37 -5.09 18.31
CA THR A 107 1.95 -6.46 18.07
C THR A 107 3.11 -7.38 18.48
N GLY A 108 2.94 -8.17 19.55
CA GLY A 108 4.01 -8.98 20.15
C GLY A 108 4.65 -10.04 19.23
N GLY A 109 4.13 -10.22 18.01
CA GLY A 109 4.67 -11.12 16.99
C GLY A 109 5.44 -10.45 15.83
N GLY A 110 5.49 -9.11 15.76
CA GLY A 110 6.19 -8.36 14.71
C GLY A 110 5.61 -8.52 13.29
N LEU A 111 6.37 -8.09 12.28
CA LEU A 111 5.98 -8.14 10.86
C LEU A 111 6.73 -9.24 10.08
N VAL A 112 5.97 -10.11 9.41
CA VAL A 112 6.46 -11.07 8.41
C VAL A 112 6.14 -10.53 7.02
N TRP A 113 7.19 -10.12 6.28
CA TRP A 113 7.07 -9.63 4.91
C TRP A 113 7.31 -10.77 3.91
N ALA A 114 6.28 -11.13 3.15
CA ALA A 114 6.31 -12.18 2.12
C ALA A 114 5.93 -11.66 0.73
N LEU A 115 5.90 -10.34 0.54
CA LEU A 115 5.82 -9.70 -0.77
C LEU A 115 7.24 -9.38 -1.29
N GLU A 116 7.33 -9.01 -2.56
CA GLU A 116 8.50 -8.30 -3.07
C GLU A 116 8.69 -7.04 -2.23
N ASP A 117 9.94 -6.70 -1.89
CA ASP A 117 10.26 -5.43 -1.24
C ASP A 117 10.69 -4.43 -2.32
N TRP A 118 10.21 -3.20 -2.25
CA TRP A 118 10.49 -2.17 -3.25
C TRP A 118 10.69 -0.82 -2.58
N VAL A 119 11.30 0.10 -3.31
CA VAL A 119 11.57 1.46 -2.83
C VAL A 119 10.36 2.34 -3.08
N LEU A 120 9.86 3.00 -2.03
CA LEU A 120 8.80 4.01 -2.13
C LEU A 120 9.43 5.39 -2.45
N PRO A 121 8.67 6.31 -3.07
CA PRO A 121 9.18 7.66 -3.31
C PRO A 121 9.58 8.34 -1.99
N ALA A 122 10.64 9.14 -2.00
CA ALA A 122 11.03 9.93 -0.81
C ALA A 122 9.92 10.92 -0.37
N SER A 123 9.09 11.34 -1.34
CA SER A 123 7.89 12.17 -1.13
C SER A 123 6.69 11.40 -0.57
N TYR A 124 6.77 10.08 -0.41
CA TYR A 124 5.69 9.29 0.17
C TYR A 124 5.35 9.82 1.57
N THR A 125 4.06 10.10 1.76
CA THR A 125 3.50 10.51 3.03
C THR A 125 2.26 9.69 3.31
N TYR A 126 2.03 9.39 4.59
CA TYR A 126 0.81 8.72 5.03
C TYR A 126 0.36 9.32 6.35
N ALA A 127 -0.94 9.56 6.47
CA ALA A 127 -1.56 10.01 7.70
C ALA A 127 -2.88 9.26 7.90
N GLY A 128 -3.01 8.48 8.97
CA GLY A 128 -4.21 7.67 9.20
C GLY A 128 -4.00 6.50 10.14
N ASP A 129 -4.89 5.51 10.04
CA ASP A 129 -4.86 4.29 10.83
C ASP A 129 -3.72 3.36 10.39
N ALA A 130 -2.92 2.85 11.32
CA ALA A 130 -1.72 2.08 10.95
C ALA A 130 -2.06 0.77 10.23
N MET A 131 -3.19 0.13 10.55
CA MET A 131 -3.66 -1.07 9.86
C MET A 131 -4.11 -0.74 8.43
N GLU A 132 -4.82 0.38 8.23
CA GLU A 132 -5.20 0.84 6.88
C GLU A 132 -3.97 1.15 6.04
N GLY A 133 -2.98 1.86 6.59
CA GLY A 133 -1.72 2.14 5.89
C GLY A 133 -0.97 0.86 5.50
N LEU A 134 -0.97 -0.15 6.37
CA LEU A 134 -0.39 -1.46 6.09
C LEU A 134 -1.15 -2.19 4.97
N GLN A 135 -2.48 -2.08 4.93
CA GLN A 135 -3.30 -2.60 3.84
C GLN A 135 -3.05 -1.86 2.53
N THR A 136 -2.91 -0.54 2.54
CA THR A 136 -2.58 0.25 1.35
C THR A 136 -1.24 -0.20 0.77
N LEU A 137 -0.21 -0.37 1.60
CA LEU A 137 1.08 -0.89 1.16
C LEU A 137 0.95 -2.31 0.59
N ALA A 138 0.24 -3.21 1.27
CA ALA A 138 0.05 -4.57 0.77
C ALA A 138 -0.69 -4.59 -0.57
N ALA A 139 -1.74 -3.79 -0.69
CA ALA A 139 -2.58 -3.70 -1.90
C ALA A 139 -1.81 -3.18 -3.12
N ALA A 140 -0.91 -2.21 -2.94
CA ALA A 140 -0.07 -1.67 -4.00
C ALA A 140 0.77 -2.76 -4.72
N ALA A 141 1.09 -3.86 -4.05
CA ALA A 141 1.81 -5.00 -4.61
C ALA A 141 0.93 -6.24 -4.85
N GLY A 142 -0.40 -6.07 -4.91
CA GLY A 142 -1.35 -7.19 -5.12
C GLY A 142 -1.43 -8.15 -3.92
N GLY A 143 -1.08 -7.67 -2.73
CA GLY A 143 -1.04 -8.42 -1.49
C GLY A 143 -2.22 -8.16 -0.57
N VAL A 144 -2.20 -8.85 0.57
CA VAL A 144 -3.12 -8.68 1.69
C VAL A 144 -2.35 -8.76 3.01
N VAL A 145 -2.94 -8.21 4.06
CA VAL A 145 -2.43 -8.32 5.42
C VAL A 145 -3.21 -9.42 6.15
N GLN A 146 -2.49 -10.27 6.87
CA GLN A 146 -3.05 -11.36 7.66
C GLN A 146 -2.52 -11.29 9.09
N ALA A 147 -3.42 -11.29 10.07
CA ALA A 147 -3.03 -11.42 11.47
C ALA A 147 -2.53 -12.86 11.74
N LEU A 148 -1.41 -12.96 12.45
CA LEU A 148 -0.88 -14.23 12.93
C LEU A 148 -1.53 -14.59 14.26
N PRO A 149 -1.80 -15.88 14.55
CA PRO A 149 -2.46 -16.29 15.79
C PRO A 149 -1.78 -15.79 17.09
N ALA A 150 -0.45 -15.63 17.06
CA ALA A 150 0.36 -15.13 18.18
C ALA A 150 0.38 -13.59 18.31
N GLY A 151 -0.35 -12.86 17.47
CA GLY A 151 -0.42 -11.40 17.52
C GLY A 151 0.71 -10.68 16.79
N GLY A 152 1.14 -11.19 15.64
CA GLY A 152 1.97 -10.47 14.66
C GLY A 152 1.21 -10.24 13.36
N MET A 153 1.81 -9.53 12.41
CA MET A 153 1.25 -9.29 11.09
C MET A 153 2.05 -10.04 10.02
N ARG A 154 1.37 -10.54 9.00
CA ARG A 154 1.97 -11.09 7.80
C ARG A 154 1.43 -10.37 6.58
N VAL A 155 2.32 -9.78 5.80
CA VAL A 155 2.00 -9.24 4.48
C VAL A 155 2.38 -10.28 3.44
N ARG A 156 1.42 -10.71 2.60
CA ARG A 156 1.61 -11.79 1.63
C ARG A 156 0.87 -11.51 0.31
N PRO A 157 1.19 -12.21 -0.80
CA PRO A 157 0.36 -12.16 -2.00
C PRO A 157 -1.08 -12.55 -1.68
N ARG A 158 -2.04 -11.89 -2.32
CA ARG A 158 -3.47 -12.22 -2.19
C ARG A 158 -3.76 -13.65 -2.61
N TRP A 159 -3.11 -14.08 -3.70
CA TRP A 159 -3.19 -15.43 -4.28
C TRP A 159 -1.82 -16.12 -4.23
N PRO A 160 -1.43 -16.74 -3.10
CA PRO A 160 -0.13 -17.38 -2.94
C PRO A 160 0.14 -18.43 -4.03
N GLY A 161 1.31 -18.33 -4.67
CA GLY A 161 1.72 -19.24 -5.74
C GLY A 161 1.02 -19.04 -7.10
N GLY A 162 0.05 -18.12 -7.18
CA GLY A 162 -0.68 -17.80 -8.41
C GLY A 162 -1.34 -19.01 -9.06
N LEU A 163 -1.67 -18.88 -10.35
CA LEU A 163 -2.43 -19.91 -11.10
C LEU A 163 -1.73 -21.27 -11.15
N ALA A 164 -0.39 -21.30 -11.02
CA ALA A 164 0.39 -22.53 -11.03
C ALA A 164 -0.06 -23.50 -9.93
N VAL A 165 -0.29 -23.00 -8.71
CA VAL A 165 -0.70 -23.85 -7.58
C VAL A 165 -2.13 -24.37 -7.72
N ILE A 166 -2.97 -23.72 -8.53
CA ILE A 166 -4.32 -24.22 -8.83
C ILE A 166 -4.31 -25.26 -9.94
N ARG A 167 -3.41 -25.12 -10.93
CA ARG A 167 -3.30 -26.04 -12.08
C ARG A 167 -2.47 -27.28 -11.78
N ASP A 168 -1.46 -27.16 -10.92
CA ASP A 168 -0.52 -28.23 -10.64
C ASP A 168 -0.95 -29.03 -9.41
N ASP A 169 -1.36 -30.28 -9.61
CA ASP A 169 -1.72 -31.20 -8.52
C ASP A 169 -0.50 -31.68 -7.70
N ALA A 170 0.75 -31.43 -8.15
CA ALA A 170 1.96 -31.82 -7.43
C ALA A 170 2.27 -30.94 -6.21
N THR A 171 1.79 -29.70 -6.18
CA THR A 171 1.97 -28.83 -5.01
C THR A 171 1.17 -29.40 -3.81
N PRO A 172 1.69 -29.53 -2.59
CA PRO A 172 0.88 -30.05 -1.47
C PRO A 172 -0.31 -29.14 -1.17
N ALA A 173 -1.53 -29.70 -1.09
CA ALA A 173 -2.69 -28.99 -0.57
C ALA A 173 -2.70 -29.07 0.97
N ALA A 174 -3.16 -28.01 1.64
CA ALA A 174 -3.27 -27.97 3.09
C ALA A 174 -4.28 -29.00 3.62
N ALA A 175 -5.33 -29.26 2.84
CA ALA A 175 -6.27 -30.34 3.07
C ALA A 175 -6.84 -30.87 1.73
N ARG A 176 -7.25 -32.13 1.75
CA ARG A 176 -8.06 -32.74 0.69
C ARG A 176 -9.47 -32.95 1.23
N LEU A 177 -10.45 -32.42 0.49
CA LEU A 177 -11.86 -32.43 0.85
C LEU A 177 -12.62 -33.31 -0.14
N ASP A 178 -12.90 -34.54 0.30
CA ASP A 178 -13.71 -35.51 -0.44
C ASP A 178 -15.17 -35.47 0.09
N GLU A 179 -16.14 -36.01 -0.64
CA GLU A 179 -17.57 -35.96 -0.25
C GLU A 179 -17.84 -36.49 1.16
N ASP A 180 -17.13 -37.56 1.57
CA ASP A 180 -17.29 -38.18 2.89
C ASP A 180 -16.91 -37.26 4.06
N CYS A 181 -16.11 -36.21 3.82
CA CYS A 181 -15.70 -35.26 4.85
C CYS A 181 -16.50 -33.96 4.84
N VAL A 182 -17.40 -33.77 3.88
CA VAL A 182 -18.21 -32.56 3.72
C VAL A 182 -19.54 -32.70 4.47
N LEU A 183 -19.83 -31.72 5.32
CA LEU A 183 -21.07 -31.67 6.11
C LEU A 183 -22.16 -30.87 5.38
N SER A 184 -21.76 -29.79 4.73
CA SER A 184 -22.59 -28.98 3.84
C SER A 184 -21.71 -28.27 2.83
N CYS A 185 -22.20 -28.06 1.62
CA CYS A 185 -21.50 -27.30 0.58
C CYS A 185 -22.50 -26.54 -0.27
N SER A 186 -22.18 -25.27 -0.57
CA SER A 186 -22.83 -24.48 -1.61
C SER A 186 -21.80 -24.05 -2.64
N VAL A 187 -22.26 -23.85 -3.87
CA VAL A 187 -21.41 -23.42 -4.98
C VAL A 187 -22.14 -22.30 -5.70
N ALA A 188 -21.58 -21.10 -5.66
CA ALA A 188 -21.99 -19.98 -6.47
C ALA A 188 -21.03 -19.80 -7.65
N HIS A 189 -21.55 -19.26 -8.75
CA HIS A 189 -20.75 -18.91 -9.93
C HIS A 189 -20.75 -17.40 -10.06
N GLU A 190 -19.56 -16.83 -10.23
CA GLU A 190 -19.37 -15.41 -10.51
C GLU A 190 -18.70 -15.29 -11.87
N ALA A 191 -19.30 -14.48 -12.74
CA ALA A 191 -18.72 -14.19 -14.05
C ALA A 191 -17.50 -13.28 -13.89
N GLY A 192 -16.44 -13.60 -14.63
CA GLY A 192 -15.27 -12.74 -14.74
C GLY A 192 -15.59 -11.45 -15.50
N THR A 193 -14.63 -10.54 -15.46
CA THR A 193 -14.58 -9.38 -16.34
C THR A 193 -14.13 -9.82 -17.73
N PRO A 194 -14.56 -9.14 -18.81
CA PRO A 194 -14.16 -9.46 -20.18
C PRO A 194 -12.71 -9.00 -20.49
N VAL A 195 -11.81 -9.10 -19.51
CA VAL A 195 -10.42 -8.67 -19.58
C VAL A 195 -9.53 -9.88 -19.41
N ASP A 196 -8.68 -10.16 -20.38
CA ASP A 196 -7.77 -11.32 -20.41
C ASP A 196 -6.28 -10.93 -20.39
N ARG A 197 -5.96 -9.62 -20.40
CA ARG A 197 -4.59 -9.11 -20.25
C ARG A 197 -4.54 -7.84 -19.42
N VAL A 198 -3.39 -7.64 -18.78
CA VAL A 198 -2.97 -6.37 -18.18
C VAL A 198 -1.73 -5.93 -18.93
N GLU A 199 -1.78 -4.76 -19.55
CA GLU A 199 -0.59 -4.10 -20.08
C GLU A 199 0.08 -3.28 -18.98
N LEU A 200 1.39 -3.11 -19.09
CA LEU A 200 2.15 -2.21 -18.23
C LEU A 200 2.71 -1.12 -19.13
N SER A 201 2.43 0.13 -18.81
CA SER A 201 3.12 1.26 -19.43
C SER A 201 3.43 2.30 -18.37
N GLY A 202 4.66 2.76 -18.39
CA GLY A 202 5.20 3.74 -17.47
C GLY A 202 6.58 4.16 -17.95
N THR A 203 7.09 5.26 -17.42
CA THR A 203 8.44 5.74 -17.68
C THR A 203 9.29 5.44 -16.46
N THR A 204 10.39 4.71 -16.62
CA THR A 204 11.33 4.43 -15.51
C THR A 204 12.02 5.69 -14.98
N SER A 205 11.83 6.82 -15.65
CA SER A 205 12.41 8.12 -15.34
C SER A 205 11.61 9.23 -16.02
N GLU A 206 11.14 10.20 -15.26
CA GLU A 206 10.73 11.47 -15.86
C GLU A 206 11.98 12.28 -16.22
N ALA A 207 12.09 12.66 -17.48
CA ALA A 207 13.12 13.56 -17.96
C ALA A 207 12.77 14.98 -17.51
N VAL A 208 13.42 15.45 -16.44
CA VAL A 208 13.22 16.81 -15.92
C VAL A 208 14.25 17.73 -16.52
N MET A 209 13.79 18.72 -17.28
CA MET A 209 14.65 19.76 -17.84
C MET A 209 14.65 20.95 -16.86
N PRO A 210 15.75 21.20 -16.12
CA PRO A 210 15.81 22.30 -15.17
C PRO A 210 15.77 23.65 -15.90
N SER A 211 15.42 24.70 -15.16
CA SER A 211 15.64 26.05 -15.68
C SER A 211 17.13 26.38 -15.70
N LEU A 212 17.60 26.96 -16.79
CA LEU A 212 19.01 27.26 -17.02
C LEU A 212 19.27 28.75 -17.10
N GLU A 213 20.35 29.18 -16.48
CA GLU A 213 20.90 30.52 -16.62
C GLU A 213 22.41 30.45 -16.88
N VAL A 214 22.93 31.47 -17.55
CA VAL A 214 24.37 31.67 -17.73
C VAL A 214 24.84 32.74 -16.76
N GLU A 215 25.92 32.50 -16.04
CA GLU A 215 26.55 33.51 -15.21
C GLU A 215 27.14 34.63 -16.07
N GLY A 216 26.64 35.85 -15.87
CA GLY A 216 27.13 37.03 -16.57
C GLY A 216 26.77 37.06 -18.05
N SER A 217 27.68 37.55 -18.88
CA SER A 217 27.48 37.69 -20.33
C SER A 217 28.81 37.41 -21.04
N PRO A 218 29.23 36.14 -21.11
CA PRO A 218 30.53 35.76 -21.66
C PRO A 218 30.64 36.18 -23.13
N ALA A 219 31.80 36.71 -23.51
CA ALA A 219 32.07 37.03 -24.91
C ALA A 219 32.29 35.75 -25.74
N ALA A 220 32.18 35.86 -27.07
CA ALA A 220 32.46 34.74 -27.96
C ALA A 220 33.90 34.24 -27.75
N GLY A 221 34.06 32.94 -27.47
CA GLY A 221 35.37 32.34 -27.19
C GLY A 221 35.73 32.23 -25.70
N GLU A 222 34.97 32.87 -24.80
CA GLU A 222 35.21 32.80 -23.36
C GLU A 222 34.55 31.59 -22.70
N ASP A 223 35.10 31.20 -21.55
CA ASP A 223 34.50 30.18 -20.68
C ASP A 223 33.15 30.69 -20.15
N MET A 224 32.15 29.80 -20.10
CA MET A 224 30.82 30.11 -19.56
C MET A 224 30.47 29.18 -18.40
N VAL A 225 29.86 29.74 -17.35
CA VAL A 225 29.29 28.95 -16.26
C VAL A 225 27.78 28.87 -16.45
N VAL A 226 27.26 27.66 -16.61
CA VAL A 226 25.83 27.39 -16.69
C VAL A 226 25.34 26.94 -15.32
N ARG A 227 24.27 27.58 -14.85
CA ARG A 227 23.56 27.27 -13.61
C ARG A 227 22.27 26.55 -13.98
N ALA A 228 22.08 25.35 -13.45
CA ALA A 228 20.77 24.72 -13.44
C ALA A 228 20.13 24.88 -12.07
N TYR A 229 18.90 25.37 -12.08
CA TYR A 229 18.01 25.34 -10.94
C TYR A 229 17.07 24.15 -11.13
N GLY A 230 17.24 23.13 -10.30
CA GLY A 230 16.48 21.89 -10.37
C GLY A 230 15.77 21.59 -9.05
N GLN A 231 14.78 20.71 -9.12
CA GLN A 231 14.18 20.09 -7.94
C GLN A 231 15.24 19.32 -7.15
N SER A 232 15.14 19.35 -5.83
CA SER A 232 15.95 18.52 -4.94
C SER A 232 15.69 17.04 -5.23
N GLY A 233 16.75 16.22 -5.36
CA GLY A 233 16.64 14.77 -5.50
C GLY A 233 16.83 14.20 -6.92
N LEU A 234 17.34 14.97 -7.88
CA LEU A 234 17.76 14.44 -9.18
C LEU A 234 19.08 13.66 -9.02
N ASP A 235 19.07 12.36 -9.35
CA ASP A 235 20.20 11.45 -9.11
C ASP A 235 21.19 11.37 -10.29
N VAL A 236 20.74 11.68 -11.51
CA VAL A 236 21.56 11.61 -12.73
C VAL A 236 21.34 12.83 -13.60
N TRP A 237 22.45 13.46 -13.99
CA TRP A 237 22.48 14.59 -14.93
C TRP A 237 23.16 14.15 -16.23
N ASP A 238 22.38 14.05 -17.30
CA ASP A 238 22.91 13.94 -18.65
C ASP A 238 23.15 15.34 -19.21
N VAL A 239 24.39 15.62 -19.60
CA VAL A 239 24.80 16.97 -20.03
C VAL A 239 25.43 16.89 -21.41
N TRP A 240 24.96 17.76 -22.31
CA TRP A 240 25.45 17.86 -23.66
C TRP A 240 25.67 19.33 -24.05
N THR A 241 26.69 19.57 -24.86
CA THR A 241 26.94 20.88 -25.44
C THR A 241 27.28 20.76 -26.93
N SER A 242 26.83 21.72 -27.73
CA SER A 242 27.12 21.76 -29.16
C SER A 242 28.56 22.15 -29.49
N SER A 243 29.30 22.75 -28.54
CA SER A 243 30.69 23.18 -28.72
C SER A 243 31.42 23.22 -27.38
N GLY A 244 32.73 22.97 -27.39
CA GLY A 244 33.56 23.00 -26.19
C GLY A 244 33.49 21.72 -25.35
N ARG A 245 33.91 21.83 -24.08
CA ARG A 245 33.93 20.74 -23.09
C ARG A 245 33.25 21.19 -21.82
N VAL A 246 32.43 20.30 -21.25
CA VAL A 246 31.70 20.54 -20.01
C VAL A 246 32.45 19.92 -18.83
N THR A 247 32.60 20.66 -17.74
CA THR A 247 33.17 20.19 -16.47
C THR A 247 32.22 20.52 -15.32
N PRO A 248 31.84 19.54 -14.46
CA PRO A 248 30.99 19.83 -13.31
C PRO A 248 31.77 20.66 -12.27
N LEU A 249 31.11 21.70 -11.74
CA LEU A 249 31.63 22.53 -10.64
C LEU A 249 30.99 22.17 -9.28
N GLY A 250 30.00 21.29 -9.29
CA GLY A 250 29.31 20.80 -8.10
C GLY A 250 27.99 21.54 -7.82
N THR A 251 27.38 21.15 -6.70
CA THR A 251 26.08 21.63 -6.24
C THR A 251 26.25 22.48 -4.99
N SER A 252 25.52 23.60 -4.91
CA SER A 252 25.54 24.52 -3.77
C SER A 252 24.14 25.06 -3.49
N ARG A 253 23.94 25.64 -2.29
CA ARG A 253 22.73 26.40 -1.97
C ARG A 253 22.93 27.88 -2.27
N GLU A 254 21.84 28.53 -2.63
CA GLU A 254 21.78 29.97 -2.84
C GLU A 254 20.50 30.51 -2.22
N THR A 255 20.62 31.64 -1.53
CA THR A 255 19.47 32.34 -0.96
C THR A 255 18.89 33.30 -2.00
N VAL A 256 17.62 33.13 -2.29
CA VAL A 256 16.83 33.95 -3.23
C VAL A 256 15.87 34.80 -2.42
N THR A 257 15.80 36.09 -2.74
CA THR A 257 14.77 37.00 -2.22
C THR A 257 13.96 37.53 -3.39
N GLU A 258 12.65 37.30 -3.37
CA GLU A 258 11.74 37.79 -4.41
C GLU A 258 10.39 38.22 -3.84
N ARG A 259 9.69 39.05 -4.61
CA ARG A 259 8.37 39.57 -4.24
C ARG A 259 7.29 38.73 -4.89
N ILE A 260 6.46 38.09 -4.08
CA ILE A 260 5.43 37.15 -4.53
C ILE A 260 4.05 37.71 -4.18
N ALA A 261 3.15 37.70 -5.17
CA ALA A 261 1.75 38.00 -4.97
C ALA A 261 0.96 36.70 -4.75
N PHE A 262 0.09 36.71 -3.74
CA PHE A 262 -0.83 35.64 -3.41
C PHE A 262 -2.23 36.02 -3.87
N SER A 263 -2.85 35.14 -4.67
CA SER A 263 -4.23 35.28 -5.11
C SER A 263 -5.01 34.04 -4.74
N ALA A 264 -6.11 34.20 -3.98
CA ALA A 264 -6.90 33.09 -3.45
C ALA A 264 -6.01 32.04 -2.75
N GLY A 265 -5.14 32.54 -1.86
CA GLY A 265 -4.19 31.75 -1.08
C GLY A 265 -3.05 31.10 -1.85
N ALA A 266 -2.93 31.29 -3.16
CA ALA A 266 -1.87 30.69 -3.97
C ALA A 266 -0.85 31.75 -4.43
N GLY A 267 0.43 31.46 -4.22
CA GLY A 267 1.58 32.20 -4.75
C GLY A 267 2.58 31.23 -5.39
N GLN A 268 3.48 31.75 -6.21
CA GLN A 268 4.47 30.93 -6.89
C GLN A 268 5.86 31.56 -6.81
N ALA A 269 6.82 30.79 -6.32
CA ALA A 269 8.24 31.14 -6.33
C ALA A 269 8.85 30.89 -7.71
N SER A 270 9.83 31.70 -8.09
CA SER A 270 10.56 31.53 -9.36
C SER A 270 11.47 30.31 -9.36
N ARG A 271 11.86 29.81 -8.18
CA ARG A 271 12.73 28.66 -7.98
C ARG A 271 12.16 27.74 -6.90
N VAL A 272 12.60 26.49 -6.93
CA VAL A 272 12.21 25.48 -5.93
C VAL A 272 12.73 25.88 -4.55
N VAL A 273 11.86 25.80 -3.55
CA VAL A 273 12.19 26.01 -2.14
C VAL A 273 12.79 24.72 -1.55
N ALA A 274 14.07 24.77 -1.20
CA ALA A 274 14.85 23.61 -0.76
C ALA A 274 15.38 23.72 0.68
N GLY A 275 15.04 24.79 1.39
CA GLY A 275 15.56 25.06 2.72
C GLY A 275 14.73 26.11 3.47
N GLU A 276 15.42 26.97 4.22
CA GLU A 276 14.81 28.01 5.04
C GLU A 276 13.83 28.84 4.20
N LEU A 277 12.64 29.09 4.75
CA LEU A 277 11.61 29.92 4.14
C LEU A 277 11.23 31.00 5.15
N ALA A 278 11.48 32.25 4.79
CA ALA A 278 11.14 33.42 5.58
C ALA A 278 10.35 34.41 4.72
N TRP A 279 9.41 35.13 5.30
CA TRP A 279 8.60 36.09 4.57
C TRP A 279 8.30 37.34 5.39
N GLN A 280 8.08 38.43 4.66
CA GLN A 280 7.61 39.70 5.21
C GLN A 280 6.44 40.20 4.37
N TRP A 281 5.25 40.29 4.98
CA TRP A 281 4.08 40.84 4.31
C TRP A 281 4.23 42.33 4.01
N ILE A 282 3.82 42.72 2.81
CA ILE A 282 3.73 44.11 2.38
C ILE A 282 2.28 44.55 2.57
N GLY A 283 2.05 45.30 3.64
CA GLY A 283 0.70 45.78 4.00
C GLY A 283 0.02 44.83 4.99
N ALA A 284 -1.19 44.38 4.65
CA ALA A 284 -1.97 43.52 5.54
C ALA A 284 -1.37 42.12 5.62
N ASP A 285 -1.25 41.60 6.83
CA ASP A 285 -0.85 40.23 7.09
C ASP A 285 -1.93 39.26 6.57
N ALA A 286 -1.54 38.42 5.61
CA ALA A 286 -2.43 37.43 5.01
C ALA A 286 -2.28 36.03 5.63
N GLY A 287 -1.42 35.85 6.63
CA GLY A 287 -1.22 34.61 7.39
C GLY A 287 0.10 33.90 7.09
N ASP A 288 0.21 32.67 7.60
CA ASP A 288 1.39 31.83 7.40
C ASP A 288 1.47 31.29 5.97
N ILE A 289 2.70 31.19 5.46
CA ILE A 289 3.00 30.64 4.14
C ILE A 289 3.61 29.25 4.33
N SER A 290 3.07 28.27 3.60
CA SER A 290 3.60 26.91 3.57
C SER A 290 4.00 26.51 2.16
N VAL A 291 4.94 25.57 2.06
CA VAL A 291 5.45 25.02 0.81
C VAL A 291 5.76 23.55 1.02
N ALA A 292 5.42 22.71 0.03
CA ALA A 292 5.90 21.34 0.02
C ALA A 292 7.41 21.35 -0.28
N THR A 293 8.19 20.50 0.40
CA THR A 293 9.63 20.40 0.14
C THR A 293 9.88 20.10 -1.33
N GLY A 294 10.71 20.90 -2.01
CA GLY A 294 11.00 20.70 -3.43
C GLY A 294 9.95 21.30 -4.39
N ALA A 295 9.01 22.10 -3.90
CA ALA A 295 8.00 22.77 -4.72
C ALA A 295 8.29 24.26 -4.96
N THR A 296 7.62 24.84 -5.96
CA THR A 296 7.54 26.29 -6.21
C THR A 296 6.26 26.91 -5.66
N ASP A 297 5.25 26.09 -5.39
CA ASP A 297 3.90 26.55 -5.07
C ASP A 297 3.80 26.85 -3.58
N LEU A 298 3.49 28.10 -3.28
CA LEU A 298 3.35 28.63 -1.93
C LEU A 298 1.86 28.75 -1.62
N THR A 299 1.46 28.25 -0.46
CA THR A 299 0.05 28.25 -0.06
C THR A 299 -0.15 28.94 1.28
N LEU A 300 -1.25 29.68 1.39
CA LEU A 300 -1.77 30.19 2.66
C LEU A 300 -2.75 29.18 3.25
N ALA A 301 -2.84 29.12 4.58
CA ALA A 301 -3.82 28.29 5.27
C ALA A 301 -5.28 28.66 4.92
N ASP A 302 -5.53 29.93 4.59
CA ASP A 302 -6.83 30.44 4.16
C ASP A 302 -6.80 30.78 2.66
N VAL A 303 -7.38 29.88 1.86
CA VAL A 303 -7.46 29.98 0.38
C VAL A 303 -8.33 31.13 -0.13
N SER A 304 -8.98 31.89 0.74
CA SER A 304 -9.75 33.08 0.35
C SER A 304 -8.93 34.37 0.41
N ARG A 305 -7.70 34.33 0.96
CA ARG A 305 -6.89 35.53 1.20
C ARG A 305 -6.04 35.93 -0.01
N HIS A 306 -5.72 37.21 -0.04
CA HIS A 306 -4.85 37.83 -1.04
C HIS A 306 -3.80 38.67 -0.31
N GLY A 307 -2.60 38.75 -0.86
CA GLY A 307 -1.53 39.53 -0.26
C GLY A 307 -0.30 39.60 -1.15
N VAL A 308 0.69 40.39 -0.74
CA VAL A 308 2.01 40.42 -1.38
C VAL A 308 3.07 40.33 -0.28
N ALA A 309 4.05 39.45 -0.44
CA ALA A 309 5.13 39.28 0.53
C ALA A 309 6.49 39.33 -0.18
N ASP A 310 7.49 39.88 0.51
CA ASP A 310 8.89 39.65 0.17
C ASP A 310 9.31 38.32 0.83
N ILE A 311 9.64 37.33 0.01
CA ILE A 311 9.93 35.95 0.43
C ILE A 311 11.40 35.69 0.19
N THR A 312 12.07 35.20 1.23
CA THR A 312 13.47 34.77 1.20
C THR A 312 13.53 33.27 1.42
N TYR A 313 14.18 32.55 0.51
CA TYR A 313 14.34 31.11 0.63
C TYR A 313 15.64 30.59 0.03
N ASP A 314 16.06 29.41 0.49
CA ASP A 314 17.18 28.70 -0.11
C ASP A 314 16.72 27.82 -1.27
N THR A 315 17.46 27.90 -2.38
CA THR A 315 17.34 27.02 -3.54
C THR A 315 18.64 26.25 -3.81
N VAL A 316 18.56 25.17 -4.59
CA VAL A 316 19.71 24.34 -4.95
C VAL A 316 20.13 24.65 -6.39
N ILE A 317 21.41 24.96 -6.56
CA ILE A 317 22.03 25.22 -7.86
C ILE A 317 23.10 24.17 -8.15
N THR A 318 23.06 23.61 -9.35
CA THR A 318 24.17 22.79 -9.89
C THR A 318 24.84 23.57 -11.00
N ARG A 319 26.18 23.62 -10.97
CA ARG A 319 26.98 24.44 -11.88
C ARG A 319 27.86 23.59 -12.79
N TRP A 320 27.97 24.01 -14.04
CA TRP A 320 28.91 23.47 -15.01
C TRP A 320 29.70 24.56 -15.69
N LEU A 321 30.97 24.29 -15.91
CA LEU A 321 31.87 25.12 -16.69
C LEU A 321 31.94 24.57 -18.12
N VAL A 322 31.61 25.38 -19.11
CA VAL A 322 31.78 25.05 -20.53
C VAL A 322 32.97 25.85 -21.07
N ARG A 323 34.00 25.14 -21.55
CA ARG A 323 35.26 25.71 -22.02
C ARG A 323 35.53 25.43 -23.49
N GLY A 324 36.30 26.30 -24.13
CA GLY A 324 36.84 26.05 -25.47
C GLY A 324 35.77 26.11 -26.57
N CYS A 325 34.73 26.92 -26.36
CA CYS A 325 33.70 27.17 -27.36
C CYS A 325 34.27 28.10 -28.46
N SER A 326 34.27 27.66 -29.72
CA SER A 326 34.69 28.50 -30.86
C SER A 326 33.55 29.31 -31.46
N GLU A 327 32.30 28.94 -31.15
CA GLU A 327 31.11 29.46 -31.80
C GLU A 327 30.50 30.65 -31.05
N LYS A 328 29.82 31.54 -31.78
CA LYS A 328 29.09 32.69 -31.19
C LYS A 328 27.82 32.27 -30.45
N THR A 329 27.30 31.09 -30.73
CA THR A 329 26.10 30.53 -30.10
C THR A 329 26.36 29.08 -29.77
N VAL A 330 26.11 28.69 -28.53
CA VAL A 330 26.30 27.33 -28.03
C VAL A 330 24.99 26.85 -27.43
N LEU A 331 24.53 25.67 -27.84
CA LEU A 331 23.42 24.99 -27.20
C LEU A 331 23.99 24.14 -26.05
N PHE A 332 23.50 24.39 -24.84
CA PHE A 332 23.76 23.57 -23.66
C PHE A 332 22.45 22.91 -23.27
N VAL A 333 22.48 21.58 -23.14
CA VAL A 333 21.34 20.78 -22.72
C VAL A 333 21.76 20.05 -21.46
N VAL A 334 20.92 20.12 -20.44
CA VAL A 334 21.02 19.26 -19.28
C VAL A 334 19.65 18.65 -19.01
N GLN A 335 19.66 17.34 -18.80
CA GLN A 335 18.50 16.57 -18.43
C GLN A 335 18.79 15.94 -17.07
N GLY A 336 17.93 16.25 -16.11
CA GLY A 336 17.85 15.54 -14.85
C GLY A 336 16.96 14.31 -15.00
N THR A 337 17.31 13.27 -14.27
CA THR A 337 16.46 12.09 -14.13
C THR A 337 15.87 12.15 -12.73
N ALA A 338 14.55 12.38 -12.63
CA ALA A 338 13.87 12.27 -11.34
C ALA A 338 13.72 10.79 -10.99
N PRO A 339 14.12 10.37 -9.77
CA PRO A 339 13.74 9.06 -9.29
C PRO A 339 12.22 8.99 -9.12
N ASP A 340 11.68 7.89 -9.63
CA ASP A 340 10.33 7.35 -9.43
C ASP A 340 9.14 8.09 -10.08
N GLY A 341 8.73 7.55 -11.22
CA GLY A 341 7.41 7.72 -11.81
C GLY A 341 7.03 6.48 -12.63
N VAL A 342 7.18 5.28 -12.05
CA VAL A 342 6.63 4.09 -12.72
C VAL A 342 5.11 4.18 -12.62
N HIS A 343 4.46 4.27 -13.76
CA HIS A 343 3.00 4.17 -13.86
C HIS A 343 2.63 2.74 -14.23
N VAL A 344 1.50 2.27 -13.72
CA VAL A 344 0.90 0.97 -14.08
C VAL A 344 -0.37 1.22 -14.86
N VAL A 345 -0.27 1.49 -16.15
CA VAL A 345 -1.49 1.64 -16.96
C VAL A 345 -2.03 0.26 -17.32
N VAL A 346 -3.00 -0.23 -16.55
CA VAL A 346 -3.74 -1.46 -16.86
C VAL A 346 -4.67 -1.22 -18.04
N GLN A 347 -4.45 -1.94 -19.16
CA GLN A 347 -5.31 -1.89 -20.33
C GLN A 347 -5.98 -3.24 -20.62
N SER A 348 -7.28 -3.20 -20.91
CA SER A 348 -8.10 -4.34 -21.37
C SER A 348 -7.79 -4.73 -22.81
N ALA A 349 -7.70 -6.02 -23.11
CA ALA A 349 -7.28 -6.51 -24.44
C ALA A 349 -8.36 -6.51 -25.52
N ALA A 350 -9.59 -6.06 -25.28
CA ALA A 350 -10.68 -6.26 -26.24
C ALA A 350 -10.47 -5.46 -27.55
N LEU A 351 -9.67 -6.01 -28.46
CA LEU A 351 -9.30 -5.46 -29.77
C LEU A 351 -10.49 -5.23 -30.70
N ALA A 352 -11.65 -5.85 -30.41
CA ALA A 352 -12.89 -5.72 -31.18
C ALA A 352 -13.99 -4.92 -30.46
N ALA A 353 -13.79 -4.52 -29.20
CA ALA A 353 -14.76 -3.75 -28.42
C ALA A 353 -14.02 -2.64 -27.64
N ARG A 354 -13.61 -1.59 -28.36
CA ARG A 354 -13.00 -0.37 -27.80
C ARG A 354 -13.89 0.40 -26.80
N ASP A 355 -15.07 -0.12 -26.44
CA ASP A 355 -16.05 0.56 -25.59
C ASP A 355 -16.05 0.09 -24.12
N ARG A 356 -15.22 -0.90 -23.72
CA ARG A 356 -15.10 -1.33 -22.31
C ARG A 356 -13.65 -1.62 -21.91
N ALA A 357 -12.86 -0.57 -21.75
CA ALA A 357 -11.65 -0.65 -20.94
C ALA A 357 -12.06 -0.80 -19.46
N ALA A 358 -11.38 -1.67 -18.70
CA ALA A 358 -11.41 -1.54 -17.24
C ALA A 358 -10.68 -0.25 -16.86
N ASP A 359 -11.06 0.36 -15.73
CA ASP A 359 -10.38 1.56 -15.25
C ASP A 359 -8.88 1.24 -15.03
N PRO A 360 -7.97 2.15 -15.41
CA PRO A 360 -6.55 1.97 -15.16
C PRO A 360 -6.29 1.85 -13.65
N ILE A 361 -5.37 0.96 -13.25
CA ILE A 361 -4.94 0.86 -11.85
C ILE A 361 -3.84 1.89 -11.60
N GLU A 362 -4.25 3.10 -11.24
CA GLU A 362 -3.32 4.16 -10.86
C GLU A 362 -3.04 4.09 -9.35
N ASP A 363 -1.86 3.62 -8.98
CA ASP A 363 -1.38 3.61 -7.61
C ASP A 363 0.01 4.27 -7.53
N PRO A 364 0.15 5.42 -6.84
CA PRO A 364 1.41 6.17 -6.76
C PRO A 364 2.51 5.42 -5.99
N LEU A 365 2.17 4.32 -5.31
CA LEU A 365 3.13 3.49 -4.59
C LEU A 365 3.82 2.46 -5.48
N VAL A 366 3.37 2.30 -6.72
CA VAL A 366 3.92 1.31 -7.66
C VAL A 366 5.09 1.88 -8.44
N THR A 367 6.26 1.94 -7.81
CA THR A 367 7.47 2.57 -8.35
C THR A 367 8.38 1.64 -9.16
N SER A 368 8.00 0.38 -9.40
CA SER A 368 8.81 -0.55 -10.19
C SER A 368 7.99 -1.48 -11.07
N GLU A 369 8.58 -1.91 -12.19
CA GLU A 369 7.97 -2.87 -13.12
C GLU A 369 7.58 -4.17 -12.40
N ARG A 370 8.38 -4.63 -11.44
CA ARG A 370 8.12 -5.86 -10.71
C ARG A 370 6.84 -5.75 -9.87
N ILE A 371 6.64 -4.65 -9.16
CA ILE A 371 5.43 -4.41 -8.36
C ILE A 371 4.21 -4.25 -9.27
N ALA A 372 4.37 -3.55 -10.39
CA ALA A 372 3.34 -3.42 -11.41
C ALA A 372 2.87 -4.79 -11.94
N LEU A 373 3.81 -5.68 -12.26
CA LEU A 373 3.52 -7.05 -12.68
C LEU A 373 2.76 -7.83 -11.59
N LEU A 374 3.16 -7.70 -10.32
CA LEU A 374 2.51 -8.41 -9.21
C LEU A 374 1.08 -7.92 -8.98
N LEU A 375 0.88 -6.59 -9.00
CA LEU A 375 -0.45 -5.97 -8.91
C LEU A 375 -1.35 -6.42 -10.06
N GLY A 376 -0.86 -6.38 -11.30
CA GLY A 376 -1.60 -6.84 -12.49
C GLY A 376 -1.95 -8.33 -12.44
N GLN A 377 -1.03 -9.18 -11.97
CA GLN A 377 -1.29 -10.61 -11.76
C GLN A 377 -2.37 -10.85 -10.70
N ALA A 378 -2.29 -10.16 -9.56
CA ALA A 378 -3.29 -10.27 -8.51
C ALA A 378 -4.67 -9.82 -9.00
N TRP A 379 -4.72 -8.73 -9.77
CA TRP A 379 -5.95 -8.22 -10.37
C TRP A 379 -6.57 -9.22 -11.35
N LEU A 380 -5.77 -9.80 -12.27
CA LEU A 380 -6.27 -10.81 -13.20
C LEU A 380 -6.84 -12.03 -12.46
N LEU A 381 -6.16 -12.50 -11.42
CA LEU A 381 -6.63 -13.64 -10.63
C LEU A 381 -7.92 -13.34 -9.86
N GLU A 382 -8.11 -12.09 -9.43
CA GLU A 382 -9.33 -11.65 -8.77
C GLU A 382 -10.49 -11.51 -9.75
N TYR A 383 -10.28 -10.85 -10.90
CA TYR A 383 -11.39 -10.35 -11.72
C TYR A 383 -11.47 -10.93 -13.14
N ALA A 384 -10.41 -11.47 -13.73
CA ALA A 384 -10.44 -11.87 -15.15
C ALA A 384 -11.20 -13.18 -15.41
N PHE A 385 -11.14 -14.12 -14.47
CA PHE A 385 -11.67 -15.46 -14.67
C PHE A 385 -13.09 -15.57 -14.12
N ASP A 386 -13.97 -16.27 -14.85
CA ASP A 386 -15.14 -16.88 -14.23
C ASP A 386 -14.68 -17.71 -13.03
N ARG A 387 -15.37 -17.64 -11.91
CA ARG A 387 -14.95 -18.30 -10.67
C ARG A 387 -16.10 -18.97 -9.96
N ARG A 388 -15.78 -20.07 -9.28
CA ARG A 388 -16.68 -20.71 -8.33
C ARG A 388 -16.34 -20.23 -6.94
N ILE A 389 -17.35 -19.74 -6.24
CA ILE A 389 -17.29 -19.48 -4.80
C ILE A 389 -17.89 -20.69 -4.11
N ILE A 390 -17.07 -21.39 -3.34
CA ILE A 390 -17.39 -22.68 -2.74
C ILE A 390 -17.37 -22.48 -1.22
N THR A 391 -18.55 -22.41 -0.62
CA THR A 391 -18.68 -22.38 0.84
C THR A 391 -18.92 -23.80 1.33
N VAL A 392 -17.97 -24.35 2.09
CA VAL A 392 -18.04 -25.75 2.55
C VAL A 392 -17.76 -25.86 4.05
N THR A 393 -18.58 -26.65 4.73
CA THR A 393 -18.45 -26.94 6.16
C THR A 393 -17.93 -28.36 6.33
N ILE A 394 -16.84 -28.49 7.08
CA ILE A 394 -16.13 -29.75 7.33
C ILE A 394 -15.88 -29.95 8.83
N PRO A 395 -15.61 -31.17 9.31
CA PRO A 395 -15.04 -31.37 10.65
C PRO A 395 -13.78 -30.53 10.84
N TRP A 396 -13.54 -30.08 12.06
CA TRP A 396 -12.41 -29.21 12.42
C TRP A 396 -11.10 -29.56 11.70
N ARG A 397 -10.58 -28.55 10.98
CA ARG A 397 -9.26 -28.51 10.36
C ARG A 397 -8.65 -27.12 10.63
N PRO A 398 -7.33 -27.04 10.92
CA PRO A 398 -6.64 -25.77 11.18
C PRO A 398 -6.28 -25.06 9.86
N LEU A 399 -7.29 -24.76 9.04
CA LEU A 399 -7.14 -24.01 7.79
C LEU A 399 -7.14 -22.51 8.07
N ALA A 400 -6.46 -21.73 7.23
CA ALA A 400 -6.42 -20.28 7.30
C ALA A 400 -6.56 -19.65 5.89
N PRO A 401 -6.96 -18.37 5.81
CA PRO A 401 -6.90 -17.61 4.57
C PRO A 401 -5.52 -17.68 3.90
N GLY A 402 -5.50 -17.94 2.60
CA GLY A 402 -4.29 -18.14 1.79
C GLY A 402 -3.87 -19.60 1.62
N ASP A 403 -4.48 -20.53 2.36
CA ASP A 403 -4.28 -21.97 2.13
C ASP A 403 -4.88 -22.41 0.79
N VAL A 404 -4.37 -23.53 0.28
CA VAL A 404 -4.91 -24.19 -0.92
C VAL A 404 -5.49 -25.54 -0.52
N VAL A 405 -6.75 -25.76 -0.87
CA VAL A 405 -7.45 -27.04 -0.62
C VAL A 405 -7.67 -27.79 -1.93
N GLY A 406 -7.55 -29.11 -1.87
CA GLY A 406 -7.98 -30.01 -2.94
C GLY A 406 -9.43 -30.40 -2.72
N LEU A 407 -10.25 -30.34 -3.77
CA LEU A 407 -11.68 -30.62 -3.75
C LEU A 407 -11.97 -31.81 -4.66
N GLN A 408 -12.70 -32.80 -4.14
CA GLN A 408 -13.20 -33.93 -4.89
C GLN A 408 -14.68 -34.16 -4.54
N LEU A 409 -15.54 -33.35 -5.14
CA LEU A 409 -16.99 -33.31 -4.89
C LEU A 409 -17.76 -33.61 -6.20
N PRO A 410 -17.74 -34.87 -6.70
CA PRO A 410 -18.36 -35.25 -7.96
C PRO A 410 -19.86 -34.94 -8.07
N SER A 411 -20.62 -35.07 -6.99
CA SER A 411 -22.06 -34.73 -6.94
C SER A 411 -22.35 -33.27 -7.26
N LEU A 412 -21.40 -32.37 -6.96
CA LEU A 412 -21.48 -30.94 -7.23
C LEU A 412 -20.67 -30.51 -8.46
N ARG A 413 -20.04 -31.46 -9.16
CA ARG A 413 -19.13 -31.21 -10.30
C ARG A 413 -17.97 -30.26 -9.95
N VAL A 414 -17.51 -30.32 -8.70
CA VAL A 414 -16.37 -29.54 -8.21
C VAL A 414 -15.18 -30.48 -8.01
N HIS A 415 -14.11 -30.22 -8.76
CA HIS A 415 -12.87 -30.99 -8.75
C HIS A 415 -11.68 -30.06 -8.86
N GLY A 416 -10.52 -30.49 -8.37
CA GLY A 416 -9.27 -29.75 -8.47
C GLY A 416 -9.03 -28.89 -7.24
N ARG A 417 -8.38 -27.75 -7.41
CA ARG A 417 -7.87 -26.95 -6.28
C ARG A 417 -8.58 -25.61 -6.18
N ALA A 418 -8.62 -25.07 -4.97
CA ALA A 418 -9.19 -23.76 -4.68
C ALA A 418 -8.37 -23.05 -3.60
N TRP A 419 -8.31 -21.72 -3.67
CA TRP A 419 -7.73 -20.88 -2.62
C TRP A 419 -8.75 -20.63 -1.52
N VAL A 420 -8.35 -20.74 -0.27
CA VAL A 420 -9.17 -20.37 0.87
C VAL A 420 -9.08 -18.85 1.08
N ARG A 421 -10.21 -18.15 0.96
CA ARG A 421 -10.32 -16.69 1.15
C ARG A 421 -10.68 -16.36 2.60
N ALA A 422 -11.64 -17.08 3.16
CA ALA A 422 -12.10 -16.89 4.52
C ALA A 422 -12.33 -18.23 5.20
N VAL A 423 -12.19 -18.24 6.53
CA VAL A 423 -12.40 -19.40 7.38
C VAL A 423 -13.18 -18.98 8.61
N ARG A 424 -14.22 -19.76 8.94
CA ARG A 424 -14.95 -19.64 10.18
C ARG A 424 -14.88 -20.94 10.97
N HIS A 425 -14.21 -20.89 12.11
CA HIS A 425 -14.13 -22.02 13.03
C HIS A 425 -15.19 -21.87 14.10
N HIS A 426 -16.08 -22.86 14.23
CA HIS A 426 -17.12 -22.79 15.25
C HIS A 426 -17.30 -24.10 16.00
N ALA A 427 -17.57 -24.00 17.29
CA ALA A 427 -18.03 -25.12 18.10
C ALA A 427 -19.51 -24.95 18.43
N GLU A 428 -20.31 -25.94 18.04
CA GLU A 428 -21.74 -25.97 18.27
C GLU A 428 -22.11 -26.80 19.52
N HIS A 429 -23.37 -26.65 19.94
CA HIS A 429 -24.02 -27.45 20.96
C HIS A 429 -23.72 -28.95 20.80
N GLY A 430 -23.09 -29.57 21.81
CA GLY A 430 -22.68 -30.98 21.78
C GLY A 430 -21.17 -31.23 21.58
N GLY A 431 -20.35 -30.18 21.49
CA GLY A 431 -18.88 -30.28 21.45
C GLY A 431 -18.31 -30.62 20.07
N ARG A 432 -19.15 -30.57 19.04
CA ARG A 432 -18.72 -30.68 17.65
C ARG A 432 -18.04 -29.38 17.24
N VAL A 433 -16.80 -29.48 16.79
CA VAL A 433 -16.07 -28.36 16.20
C VAL A 433 -16.02 -28.57 14.70
N VAL A 434 -16.38 -27.55 13.95
CA VAL A 434 -16.39 -27.56 12.49
C VAL A 434 -15.64 -26.34 11.96
N THR A 435 -15.18 -26.46 10.73
CA THR A 435 -14.54 -25.40 9.96
C THR A 435 -15.41 -25.15 8.73
N GLU A 436 -15.93 -23.94 8.60
CA GLU A 436 -16.53 -23.43 7.38
C GLU A 436 -15.44 -22.67 6.62
N ILE A 437 -15.31 -22.93 5.31
CA ILE A 437 -14.37 -22.22 4.45
C ILE A 437 -15.11 -21.61 3.28
N ASP A 438 -14.70 -20.41 2.91
CA ASP A 438 -15.02 -19.80 1.61
C ASP A 438 -13.81 -19.96 0.71
N ALA A 439 -13.93 -20.81 -0.31
CA ALA A 439 -12.88 -21.08 -1.27
C ALA A 439 -13.22 -20.54 -2.65
N VAL A 440 -12.22 -20.02 -3.35
CA VAL A 440 -12.33 -19.50 -4.72
C VAL A 440 -11.58 -20.42 -5.66
N GLN A 441 -12.30 -20.93 -6.66
CA GLN A 441 -11.74 -21.74 -7.74
C GLN A 441 -11.94 -21.01 -9.08
N PRO A 442 -10.87 -20.56 -9.76
CA PRO A 442 -10.99 -20.00 -11.10
C PRO A 442 -11.38 -21.10 -12.10
N ILE A 443 -12.34 -20.81 -12.96
CA ILE A 443 -12.80 -21.67 -14.05
C ILE A 443 -11.90 -21.37 -15.26
N ILE A 444 -10.93 -22.25 -15.46
CA ILE A 444 -10.01 -22.14 -16.58
C ILE A 444 -10.55 -23.03 -17.68
N VAL A 445 -11.21 -22.44 -18.69
CA VAL A 445 -11.61 -23.17 -19.89
C VAL A 445 -10.34 -23.56 -20.63
N GLY A 446 -10.09 -24.86 -20.75
CA GLY A 446 -8.93 -25.38 -21.48
C GLY A 446 -8.93 -24.89 -22.92
N GLY A 447 -7.79 -24.37 -23.37
CA GLY A 447 -7.49 -24.13 -24.78
C GLY A 447 -7.15 -25.41 -25.51
#